data_AF-T1DP97-F1
#
_entry.id   AF-T1DP97-F1
#
_cell.length_a   1.000
_cell.length_b   1.000
_cell.length_c   1.000
_cell.angle_alpha   90.00
_cell.angle_beta   90.00
_cell.angle_gamma   90.00
#
_symmetry.space_group_name_H-M   'P 1'
#
loop_
_entity.id
_entity.type
_entity.pdbx_description
1 polymer ?
#
loop_
_entity_poly.entity_id
_entity_poly.type
_entity_poly.pdbx_seq_one_letter_code
_entity_poly.pdbx_strand_id
1 'polypeptide(L)'
;MNTLLASAFVGFLLVCNEISYSVGAGESCEIAGMQIAAGQQKKDPKSCTVYKCVNQNNRIVLDTLTCAKQILKDRCRETRGPVDAPFPDCCPTTLCIGNQWN
;
A
#
# COMPACT_ATOMS: atom_id res chain seq x y z
N MET A 1 25.46 4.30 -52.87
CA MET A 1 26.42 3.98 -51.79
C MET A 1 26.75 5.32 -51.14
N ASN A 2 26.26 5.76 -49.98
CA ASN A 2 25.74 5.12 -48.78
C ASN A 2 24.59 5.96 -48.18
N THR A 3 23.35 5.49 -48.26
CA THR A 3 22.22 6.00 -47.46
C THR A 3 21.86 4.99 -46.36
N LEU A 4 22.88 4.44 -45.69
CA LEU A 4 22.75 3.38 -44.68
C LEU A 4 23.54 3.68 -43.39
N LEU A 5 23.90 4.94 -43.13
CA LEU A 5 24.64 5.32 -41.91
C LEU A 5 23.89 6.30 -41.01
N ALA A 6 22.74 6.85 -41.44
CA ALA A 6 21.98 7.80 -40.63
C ALA A 6 20.95 7.13 -39.69
N SER A 7 20.61 5.86 -39.92
CA SER A 7 19.56 5.15 -39.16
C SER A 7 20.06 4.39 -37.94
N ALA A 8 21.38 4.29 -37.72
CA ALA A 8 21.95 3.51 -36.62
C ALA A 8 22.18 4.32 -35.31
N PHE A 9 22.18 5.66 -35.37
CA PHE A 9 22.52 6.49 -34.20
C PHE A 9 21.32 7.18 -33.51
N VAL A 10 20.15 7.26 -34.15
CA VAL A 10 18.96 7.88 -33.54
C VAL A 10 18.11 6.87 -32.76
N GLY A 11 18.21 5.57 -33.10
CA GLY A 11 17.45 4.52 -32.41
C GLY A 11 17.94 4.17 -30.99
N PHE A 12 19.17 4.54 -30.63
CA PHE A 12 19.75 4.19 -29.33
C PHE A 12 19.53 5.25 -28.23
N LEU A 13 19.07 6.45 -28.59
CA LEU A 13 18.88 7.56 -27.64
C LEU A 13 17.46 7.66 -27.06
N LEU A 14 16.52 6.81 -27.50
CA LEU A 14 15.12 6.84 -27.03
C LEU A 14 14.76 5.75 -26.00
N VAL A 15 15.72 4.90 -25.60
CA VAL A 15 15.42 3.74 -24.73
C VAL A 15 15.61 4.02 -23.22
N CYS A 16 16.12 5.19 -22.83
CA CYS A 16 16.41 5.49 -21.42
C CYS A 16 15.48 6.52 -20.77
N ASN A 17 14.31 6.82 -21.36
CA ASN A 17 13.42 7.86 -20.81
C ASN A 17 12.40 7.35 -19.78
N GLU A 18 12.49 6.07 -19.39
CA GLU A 18 11.67 5.51 -18.33
C GLU A 18 12.55 5.11 -17.12
N ILE A 19 13.39 6.03 -16.64
CA ILE A 19 13.92 5.96 -15.27
C ILE A 19 12.81 6.44 -14.35
N SER A 20 11.73 5.66 -14.29
CA SER A 20 10.72 5.83 -13.26
C SER A 20 11.19 5.07 -12.02
N TYR A 21 11.08 5.75 -10.89
CA TYR A 21 11.35 5.30 -9.53
C TYR A 21 12.82 5.40 -9.08
N SER A 22 13.20 6.63 -8.71
CA SER A 22 14.03 6.87 -7.52
C SER A 22 13.43 6.11 -6.33
N VAL A 23 13.81 4.84 -6.18
CA VAL A 23 13.58 4.06 -4.96
C VAL A 23 14.47 4.71 -3.91
N GLY A 24 13.88 5.27 -2.85
CA GLY A 24 14.60 5.91 -1.76
C GLY A 24 15.74 5.01 -1.29
N ALA A 25 16.92 5.60 -1.12
CA ALA A 25 18.20 4.93 -0.92
C ALA A 25 18.13 3.76 0.08
N GLY A 26 18.04 2.50 -0.39
CA GLY A 26 18.29 1.24 0.36
C GLY A 26 17.49 0.97 1.64
N GLU A 27 16.74 1.95 2.12
CA GLU A 27 16.09 1.96 3.42
C GLU A 27 14.75 1.23 3.34
N SER A 28 14.53 0.29 4.27
CA SER A 28 13.32 -0.51 4.32
C SER A 28 12.92 -0.83 5.75
N CYS A 29 11.63 -1.10 5.93
CA CYS A 29 11.06 -1.62 7.15
C CYS A 29 10.79 -3.12 6.98
N GLU A 30 11.15 -3.92 7.98
CA GLU A 30 10.82 -5.35 8.03
C GLU A 30 9.77 -5.61 9.09
N ILE A 31 8.61 -6.14 8.68
CA ILE A 31 7.54 -6.55 9.60
C ILE A 31 6.78 -7.75 9.07
N ALA A 32 6.48 -8.71 9.97
CA ALA A 32 5.69 -9.91 9.64
C ALA A 32 6.23 -10.70 8.42
N GLY A 33 7.56 -10.70 8.23
CA GLY A 33 8.22 -11.34 7.09
C GLY A 33 8.10 -10.57 5.77
N MET A 34 7.56 -9.35 5.80
CA MET A 34 7.49 -8.45 4.65
C MET A 34 8.57 -7.38 4.75
N GLN A 35 9.30 -7.17 3.65
CA GLN A 35 10.16 -6.01 3.46
C GLN A 35 9.40 -4.91 2.71
N ILE A 36 9.39 -3.70 3.25
CA ILE A 36 8.68 -2.53 2.71
C ILE A 36 9.70 -1.41 2.51
N ALA A 37 9.98 -1.03 1.27
CA ALA A 37 10.90 0.07 0.98
C ALA A 37 10.37 1.41 1.52
N ALA A 38 11.27 2.33 1.86
CA ALA A 38 10.90 3.68 2.29
C ALA A 38 9.99 4.36 1.23
N GLY A 39 8.92 5.00 1.70
CA GLY A 39 7.87 5.60 0.87
C GLY A 39 6.80 4.62 0.37
N GLN A 40 6.99 3.31 0.53
CA GLN A 40 6.03 2.28 0.11
C GLN A 40 5.12 1.83 1.25
N GLN A 41 4.03 1.17 0.88
CA GLN A 41 3.11 0.52 1.80
C GLN A 41 2.77 -0.90 1.34
N LYS A 42 2.49 -1.78 2.31
CA LYS A 42 1.99 -3.14 2.07
C LYS A 42 0.86 -3.46 3.04
N LYS A 43 -0.14 -4.17 2.55
CA LYS A 43 -1.21 -4.73 3.36
C LYS A 43 -0.78 -6.07 3.92
N ASP A 44 -1.12 -6.31 5.19
CA ASP A 44 -0.95 -7.61 5.82
C ASP A 44 -1.87 -8.66 5.15
N PRO A 45 -1.35 -9.80 4.67
CA PRO A 45 -2.19 -10.84 4.07
C PRO A 45 -3.07 -11.57 5.10
N LYS A 46 -2.78 -11.44 6.40
CA LYS A 46 -3.49 -12.15 7.48
C LYS A 46 -4.40 -11.23 8.29
N SER A 47 -4.31 -9.91 8.12
CA SER A 47 -5.09 -8.96 8.91
C SER A 47 -5.50 -7.72 8.10
N CYS A 48 -6.53 -7.01 8.55
CA CYS A 48 -6.90 -5.71 7.97
C CYS A 48 -5.99 -4.60 8.52
N THR A 49 -4.70 -4.69 8.17
CA THR A 49 -3.66 -3.74 8.58
C THR A 49 -2.85 -3.32 7.36
N VAL A 50 -2.58 -2.02 7.26
CA VAL A 50 -1.67 -1.48 6.25
C VAL A 50 -0.43 -0.93 6.95
N TYR A 51 0.73 -1.40 6.51
CA TYR A 51 2.03 -0.94 6.97
C TYR A 51 2.62 -0.02 5.92
N LYS A 52 3.07 1.16 6.35
CA LYS A 52 3.77 2.13 5.50
C LYS A 52 5.15 2.39 6.08
N CYS A 53 6.18 2.23 5.27
CA CYS A 53 7.53 2.59 5.68
C CYS A 53 7.78 4.04 5.31
N VAL A 54 7.94 4.92 6.30
CA VAL A 54 8.09 6.37 6.09
C VAL A 54 9.45 6.85 6.59
N ASN A 55 10.05 7.81 5.87
CA ASN A 55 11.18 8.55 6.39
C ASN A 55 10.65 9.82 7.07
N GLN A 56 10.80 9.89 8.40
CA GLN A 56 10.41 11.03 9.22
C GLN A 56 11.63 11.56 9.97
N ASN A 57 12.00 12.82 9.73
CA ASN A 57 13.16 13.46 10.38
C ASN A 57 14.45 12.64 10.25
N ASN A 58 14.75 12.17 9.04
CA ASN A 58 15.89 11.30 8.72
C ASN A 58 15.90 9.97 9.51
N ARG A 59 14.71 9.47 9.87
CA ARG A 59 14.54 8.16 10.52
C ARG A 59 13.52 7.34 9.76
N ILE A 60 13.83 6.08 9.55
CA ILE A 60 12.88 5.11 9.04
C ILE A 60 11.94 4.68 10.17
N VAL A 61 10.65 4.91 9.95
CA VAL A 61 9.58 4.61 10.90
C VAL A 61 8.52 3.78 10.19
N LEU A 62 8.03 2.78 10.90
CA LEU A 62 6.88 2.01 10.46
C LEU A 62 5.60 2.72 10.92
N ASP A 63 4.87 3.29 9.97
CA ASP A 63 3.54 3.83 10.19
C ASP A 63 2.52 2.71 9.94
N THR A 64 1.58 2.53 10.88
CA THR A 64 0.65 1.39 10.88
C THR A 64 -0.78 1.90 10.93
N LEU A 65 -1.57 1.51 9.93
CA LEU A 65 -2.98 1.83 9.83
C LEU A 65 -3.80 0.57 10.14
N THR A 66 -4.54 0.60 11.24
CA THR A 66 -5.42 -0.48 11.71
C THR A 66 -6.85 0.03 11.87
N CYS A 67 -7.82 -0.88 11.83
CA CYS A 67 -9.21 -0.56 12.14
C CYS A 67 -9.36 -0.03 13.57
N ALA A 68 -10.20 1.01 13.73
CA ALA A 68 -10.53 1.54 15.04
C ALA A 68 -11.35 0.51 15.85
N LYS A 69 -11.09 0.44 17.17
CA LYS A 69 -11.93 -0.35 18.08
C LYS A 69 -13.30 0.29 18.20
N GLN A 70 -14.34 -0.49 17.92
CA GLN A 70 -15.72 -0.02 18.03
C GLN A 70 -16.28 -0.37 19.42
N ILE A 71 -16.89 0.61 20.09
CA ILE A 71 -17.64 0.37 21.33
C ILE A 71 -19.09 0.07 20.93
N LEU A 72 -19.49 -1.18 21.07
CA LEU A 72 -20.84 -1.62 20.74
C LEU A 72 -21.84 -1.08 21.77
N LYS A 73 -22.89 -0.43 21.27
CA LYS A 73 -24.06 -0.05 22.06
C LYS A 73 -25.07 -1.19 22.09
N ASP A 74 -26.05 -1.11 22.98
CA ASP A 74 -27.15 -2.06 23.04
C ASP A 74 -27.84 -2.20 21.69
N ARG A 75 -28.23 -3.44 21.36
CA ARG A 75 -28.88 -3.79 20.08
C ARG A 75 -28.03 -3.51 18.84
N CYS A 76 -26.71 -3.47 18.98
CA CYS A 76 -25.76 -3.47 17.88
C CYS A 76 -24.92 -4.75 17.86
N ARG A 77 -24.53 -5.20 16.67
CA ARG A 77 -23.56 -6.28 16.46
C ARG A 77 -22.43 -5.83 15.56
N GLU A 78 -21.25 -6.37 15.79
CA GLU A 78 -20.12 -6.21 14.87
C GLU A 78 -20.23 -7.22 13.71
N THR A 79 -19.94 -6.78 12.50
CA THR A 79 -19.80 -7.61 11.32
C THR A 79 -18.42 -7.42 10.71
N ARG A 80 -17.71 -8.52 10.45
CA ARG A 80 -16.35 -8.47 9.91
C ARG A 80 -16.37 -8.37 8.39
N GLY A 81 -15.55 -7.47 7.84
CA GLY A 81 -15.25 -7.43 6.42
C GLY A 81 -14.31 -8.58 6.00
N PRO A 82 -14.24 -8.90 4.69
CA PRO A 82 -13.28 -9.86 4.16
C PRO A 82 -11.84 -9.39 4.40
N VAL A 83 -10.96 -10.27 4.88
CA VAL A 83 -9.55 -9.90 5.19
C VAL A 83 -8.78 -9.48 3.95
N ASP A 84 -9.15 -9.98 2.77
CA ASP A 84 -8.55 -9.69 1.47
C ASP A 84 -9.07 -8.38 0.82
N ALA A 85 -10.22 -7.86 1.24
CA ALA A 85 -10.77 -6.58 0.77
C ALA A 85 -9.83 -5.39 1.07
N PRO A 86 -9.76 -4.36 0.22
CA PRO A 86 -8.88 -3.21 0.46
C PRO A 86 -9.21 -2.51 1.80
N PHE A 87 -8.23 -1.85 2.42
CA PHE A 87 -8.53 -0.99 3.57
C PHE A 87 -9.27 0.27 3.08
N PRO A 88 -10.34 0.75 3.74
CA PRO A 88 -10.90 0.29 5.02
C PRO A 88 -11.99 -0.78 4.93
N ASP A 89 -12.31 -1.31 3.74
CA ASP A 89 -13.42 -2.25 3.52
C ASP A 89 -13.25 -3.60 4.25
N CYS A 90 -12.00 -3.99 4.56
CA CYS A 90 -11.73 -5.15 5.42
C CYS A 90 -12.01 -4.92 6.92
N CYS A 91 -12.33 -3.69 7.33
CA CYS A 91 -12.58 -3.37 8.73
C CYS A 91 -13.95 -3.87 9.22
N PRO A 92 -14.08 -4.15 10.53
CA PRO A 92 -15.38 -4.43 11.10
C PRO A 92 -16.30 -3.21 11.00
N THR A 93 -17.57 -3.50 10.73
CA THR A 93 -18.67 -2.54 10.72
C THR A 93 -19.65 -2.85 11.84
N THR A 94 -20.36 -1.85 12.32
CA THR A 94 -21.39 -2.02 13.36
C THR A 94 -22.77 -1.95 12.73
N LEU A 95 -23.59 -2.98 12.93
CA LEU A 95 -24.99 -3.04 12.52
C LEU A 95 -25.89 -2.97 13.75
N CYS A 96 -26.74 -1.94 13.83
CA CYS A 96 -27.69 -1.75 14.93
C CYS A 96 -29.14 -2.02 14.49
N ILE A 97 -29.95 -2.60 15.38
CA ILE A 97 -31.39 -2.79 15.16
C ILE A 97 -32.04 -1.42 15.04
N GLY A 98 -32.69 -1.18 13.90
CA GLY A 98 -33.21 0.12 13.49
C GLY A 98 -33.41 0.14 11.98
N ASN A 99 -32.41 0.65 11.23
CA ASN A 99 -32.57 0.98 9.80
C ASN A 99 -31.82 0.04 8.82
N GLN A 100 -31.18 -1.03 9.30
CA GLN A 100 -30.17 -1.79 8.53
C GLN A 100 -30.40 -3.33 8.54
N TRP A 101 -31.56 -3.80 9.01
CA TRP A 101 -31.91 -5.23 9.18
C TRP A 101 -32.90 -5.72 8.10
N ASN A 102 -32.85 -5.16 6.89
CA ASN A 102 -33.62 -5.65 5.73
C ASN A 102 -32.69 -6.36 4.75
#